data_AF-A0A061NWF3-F1
#
_entry.id   AF-A0A061NWF3-F1
#
_cell.length_a   1.000
_cell.length_b   1.000
_cell.length_c   1.000
_cell.angle_alpha   90.00
_cell.angle_beta   90.00
_cell.angle_gamma   90.00
#
_symmetry.space_group_name_H-M   'P 1'
#
loop_
_entity.id
_entity.type
_entity.pdbx_description
1 polymer ?
#
loop_
_entity_poly.entity_id
_entity_poly.type
_entity_poly.pdbx_seq_one_letter_code
_entity_poly.pdbx_strand_id
1 'polypeptide(L)' 'MTYSTCYRVIKAGNFELEDMMMKLDLFLLGNRITQAEYNELVELMDANANQ' A
#
# COMPACT_ATOMS: atom_id res chain seq x y z
N MET A 1 6.85 10.24 3.05
CA MET A 1 6.76 8.77 3.04
C MET A 1 6.17 8.41 1.70
N THR A 2 7.04 8.18 0.74
CA THR A 2 6.71 8.02 -0.68
C THR A 2 6.54 6.53 -0.91
N TYR A 3 5.58 6.10 -1.73
CA TYR A 3 5.27 4.74 -2.22
C TYR A 3 6.27 3.61 -1.83
N SER A 4 7.56 3.81 -2.05
CA SER A 4 8.69 2.94 -1.66
C SER A 4 8.65 2.40 -0.22
N THR A 5 8.20 3.20 0.76
CA THR A 5 8.09 2.75 2.16
C THR A 5 6.92 1.78 2.33
N CYS A 6 5.76 2.08 1.76
CA CYS A 6 4.61 1.17 1.76
C CYS A 6 4.96 -0.13 1.05
N TYR A 7 5.59 -0.04 -0.12
CA TYR A 7 6.06 -1.21 -0.87
C TYR A 7 6.97 -2.12 -0.03
N ARG A 8 7.94 -1.56 0.69
CA ARG A 8 8.82 -2.36 1.57
C ARG A 8 8.06 -3.03 2.72
N VAL A 9 7.12 -2.32 3.32
CA VAL A 9 6.35 -2.83 4.47
C VAL A 9 5.41 -3.95 4.03
N ILE A 10 4.74 -3.79 2.89
CA ILE A 10 3.88 -4.82 2.28
C ILE A 10 4.71 -6.05 1.92
N LYS A 11 5.85 -5.85 1.25
CA LYS A 11 6.75 -6.94 0.88
C LYS A 11 7.39 -7.66 2.08
N ALA A 12 7.53 -6.96 3.21
CA ALA A 12 8.03 -7.57 4.44
C ALA A 12 6.97 -8.41 5.16
N GLY A 13 5.69 -8.34 4.76
CA GLY A 13 4.57 -9.04 5.42
C GLY A 13 4.25 -8.51 6.83
N ASN A 14 4.95 -7.45 7.27
CA ASN A 14 4.79 -6.88 8.60
C ASN A 14 3.86 -5.67 8.54
N PHE A 15 2.62 -5.90 8.10
CA PHE A 15 1.62 -4.86 7.94
C PHE A 15 0.23 -5.39 8.29
N GLU A 16 -0.59 -4.53 8.87
CA GLU A 16 -2.01 -4.80 9.00
C GLU A 16 -2.73 -4.23 7.79
N LEU A 17 -3.54 -5.07 7.15
CA LEU A 17 -4.31 -4.74 5.94
C LEU A 17 -5.10 -3.44 6.12
N GLU A 18 -5.76 -3.29 7.27
CA GLU A 18 -6.59 -2.14 7.62
C GLU A 18 -5.78 -0.84 7.77
N ASP A 19 -4.65 -0.88 8.49
CA ASP A 19 -3.77 0.30 8.69
C ASP A 19 -3.09 0.71 7.38
N MET A 20 -2.77 -0.25 6.52
CA MET A 20 -2.17 0.03 5.22
C MET A 20 -3.17 0.58 4.20
N MET A 21 -4.39 0.05 4.14
CA MET A 21 -5.46 0.62 3.30
C MET A 21 -5.80 2.04 3.73
N MET A 22 -5.90 2.30 5.04
CA MET A 22 -6.13 3.65 5.56
C MET A 22 -5.02 4.63 5.14
N LYS A 23 -3.75 4.22 5.22
CA LYS A 23 -2.62 5.04 4.78
C LYS A 23 -2.65 5.30 3.27
N LEU A 24 -2.94 4.28 2.48
CA LEU A 24 -3.10 4.37 1.03
C LEU A 24 -4.20 5.37 0.64
N ASP A 25 -5.37 5.28 1.28
CA ASP A 25 -6.47 6.21 1.06
C ASP A 25 -6.06 7.65 1.42
N LEU A 26 -5.40 7.85 2.56
CA LEU A 26 -4.89 9.17 2.96
C LEU A 26 -3.85 9.72 1.98
N PHE A 27 -2.98 8.87 1.41
CA PHE A 27 -2.01 9.31 0.42
C PHE A 27 -2.65 9.65 -0.92
N LEU A 28 -3.68 8.90 -1.34
CA LEU A 28 -4.44 9.17 -2.55
C LEU A 28 -5.23 10.48 -2.40
N LEU A 29 -5.89 10.67 -1.26
CA LEU A 29 -6.67 11.87 -0.93
C LEU A 29 -5.76 13.11 -0.79
N GLY A 30 -4.53 12.90 -0.33
CA GLY A 30 -3.49 13.93 -0.27
C GLY A 30 -2.76 14.18 -1.59
N ASN A 31 -3.18 13.57 -2.72
CA ASN A 31 -2.51 13.63 -4.02
C ASN A 31 -1.00 13.28 -3.96
N ARG A 32 -0.60 12.44 -2.99
CA ARG A 32 0.80 12.00 -2.79
C ARG A 32 1.17 10.77 -3.59
N ILE A 33 0.16 9.98 -3.97
CA ILE A 33 0.26 8.84 -4.87
C ILE A 33 -0.84 8.95 -5.93
N THR A 34 -0.59 8.36 -7.08
CA THR A 34 -1.58 8.23 -8.16
C THR A 34 -2.44 6.99 -7.97
N GLN A 35 -3.60 6.95 -8.64
CA GLN A 35 -4.46 5.76 -8.66
C GLN A 35 -3.72 4.51 -9.15
N ALA A 36 -2.79 4.67 -10.10
CA ALA A 36 -1.98 3.56 -10.60
C ALA A 36 -1.09 2.97 -9.49
N GLU A 37 -0.40 3.83 -8.73
CA GLU A 37 0.43 3.43 -7.59
C GLU A 37 -0.39 2.81 -6.46
N TYR A 38 -1.60 3.32 -6.22
CA TYR A 38 -2.52 2.73 -5.26
C TYR A 38 -2.87 1.29 -5.65
N ASN A 39 -3.30 1.08 -6.91
CA ASN A 39 -3.66 -0.24 -7.40
C ASN A 39 -2.50 -1.23 -7.33
N GLU A 40 -1.28 -0.83 -7.72
CA GLU A 40 -0.11 -1.69 -7.58
C GLU A 40 0.13 -2.13 -6.13
N LEU A 41 0.01 -1.21 -5.17
CA LEU A 41 0.22 -1.52 -3.75
C LEU A 41 -0.87 -2.46 -3.21
N VAL A 42 -2.13 -2.29 -3.65
CA VAL A 42 -3.23 -3.20 -3.30
C VAL A 42 -3.02 -4.59 -3.91
N GLU A 43 -2.64 -4.68 -5.18
CA GLU A 43 -2.29 -5.96 -5.83
C GLU A 43 -1.14 -6.67 -5.11
N LEU A 44 -0.12 -5.92 -4.66
CA LEU A 44 0.98 -6.46 -3.86
C LEU A 44 0.55 -6.96 -2.49
N MET A 45 -0.43 -6.31 -1.86
CA MET A 45 -1.01 -6.78 -0.60
C MET A 45 -1.78 -8.07 -0.80
N ASP A 46 -2.67 -8.12 -1.81
CA ASP A 46 -3.45 -9.33 -2.13
C ASP A 46 -2.54 -10.50 -2.52
N ALA A 47 -1.45 -10.23 -3.26
CA ALA A 47 -0.46 -11.24 -3.61
C ALA A 47 0.30 -11.78 -2.38
N ASN A 48 0.63 -10.93 -1.40
CA ASN A 48 1.27 -11.38 -0.15
C ASN A 48 0.30 -12.06 0.81
N ALA A 49 -0.97 -11.63 0.85
CA ALA A 49 -1.98 -12.20 1.74
C ALA A 49 -2.42 -13.62 1.31
N ASN A 50 -2.28 -13.96 0.02
CA ASN A 50 -2.58 -15.28 -0.54
C ASN A 50 -1.36 -16.22 -0.66
N GLN A 51 -0.22 -15.91 -0.03
CA GLN A 51 0.97 -16.78 0.03
C GLN A 51 1.03 -17.56 1.34
#